data_AF-A0A535BM75-F1
#
_entry.id   AF-A0A535BM75-F1
#
_cell.length_a   1.000
_cell.length_b   1.000
_cell.length_c   1.000
_cell.angle_alpha   90.00
_cell.angle_beta   90.00
_cell.angle_gamma   90.00
#
_symmetry.space_group_name_H-M   'P 1'
#
loop_
_entity.id
_entity.type
_entity.pdbx_description
1 polymer ?
#
loop_
_entity_poly.entity_id
_entity_poly.type
_entity_poly.pdbx_seq_one_letter_code
_entity_poly.pdbx_strand_id
1 'polypeptide(L)'
;MSSPEEVDRAWRYLSEHKDQYRLGKITKPRETHLAYSLYFKEPGGNYWEIECYLPQAFTLASVYAPHWKNPWPENRFADKGYVPQGLTHGTLECNDKAVTELFLRHVLGLQIVPGKRPVIYFKHPATPWYVVVVPVKNRRYLNSNSRFTLELGSPDAVDKAHRNFAKAGKEIGVTELGELKRAGANVSFFLSDPDRNWWEITAKASRDAH
;
A
#
# COMPACT_ATOMS: atom_id res chain seq x y z
N MET A 1 -12.44 8.33 16.71
CA MET A 1 -12.50 7.02 16.02
C MET A 1 -13.15 7.28 14.68
N SER A 2 -12.59 6.82 13.57
CA SER A 2 -13.16 7.10 12.24
C SER A 2 -14.55 6.46 12.11
N SER A 3 -15.53 7.18 11.57
CA SER A 3 -16.92 6.71 11.48
C SER A 3 -17.52 6.87 10.08
N PRO A 4 -18.61 6.16 9.75
CA PRO A 4 -19.32 6.35 8.48
C PRO A 4 -19.74 7.80 8.24
N GLU A 5 -20.16 8.50 9.29
CA GLU A 5 -20.55 9.92 9.22
C GLU A 5 -19.35 10.82 8.88
N GLU A 6 -18.14 10.46 9.33
CA GLU A 6 -16.90 11.17 8.96
C GLU A 6 -16.54 10.94 7.49
N VAL A 7 -16.72 9.73 6.97
CA VAL A 7 -16.55 9.43 5.54
C VAL A 7 -17.57 10.20 4.69
N ASP A 8 -18.81 10.34 5.16
CA ASP A 8 -19.82 11.18 4.49
C ASP A 8 -19.42 12.65 4.45
N ARG A 9 -18.84 13.18 5.54
CA ARG A 9 -18.30 14.55 5.57
C ARG A 9 -17.12 14.71 4.61
N ALA A 10 -16.21 13.73 4.55
CA ALA A 10 -15.13 13.72 3.56
C ALA A 10 -15.67 13.73 2.12
N TRP A 11 -16.72 12.94 1.84
CA TRP A 11 -17.36 12.92 0.53
C TRP A 11 -17.97 14.27 0.15
N ARG A 12 -18.70 14.92 1.07
CA ARG A 12 -19.28 16.26 0.83
C ARG A 12 -18.18 17.27 0.54
N TYR A 13 -17.16 17.32 1.39
CA TYR A 13 -16.03 18.23 1.21
C TYR A 13 -15.34 18.04 -0.15
N LEU A 14 -14.98 16.80 -0.51
CA LEU A 14 -14.33 16.51 -1.79
C LEU A 14 -15.23 16.82 -2.99
N SER A 15 -16.55 16.63 -2.86
CA SER A 15 -17.50 16.92 -3.93
C SER A 15 -17.67 18.42 -4.15
N GLU A 16 -17.79 19.20 -3.07
CA GLU A 16 -17.89 20.66 -3.11
C GLU A 16 -16.61 21.31 -3.68
N HIS A 17 -15.44 20.74 -3.39
CA HIS A 17 -14.14 21.28 -3.81
C HIS A 17 -13.55 20.55 -5.03
N LYS A 18 -14.38 19.77 -5.75
CA LYS A 18 -13.94 18.94 -6.86
C LYS A 18 -13.18 19.74 -7.93
N ASP A 19 -13.76 20.84 -8.38
CA ASP A 19 -13.19 21.66 -9.45
C ASP A 19 -11.94 22.42 -8.98
N GLN A 20 -11.98 22.95 -7.75
CA GLN A 20 -10.86 23.63 -7.12
C GLN A 20 -9.59 22.77 -7.12
N TYR A 21 -9.73 21.48 -6.78
CA TYR A 21 -8.62 20.54 -6.71
C TYR A 21 -8.45 19.68 -7.97
N ARG A 22 -9.25 19.93 -9.02
CA ARG A 22 -9.24 19.17 -10.28
C ARG A 22 -9.42 17.66 -10.05
N LEU A 23 -10.26 17.28 -9.09
CA LEU A 23 -10.54 15.88 -8.81
C LEU A 23 -11.34 15.26 -9.96
N GLY A 24 -11.01 14.02 -10.29
CA GLY A 24 -11.73 13.24 -11.29
C GLY A 24 -13.04 12.68 -10.75
N LYS A 25 -13.30 11.40 -11.03
CA LYS A 25 -14.48 10.71 -10.50
C LYS A 25 -14.38 10.62 -8.97
N ILE A 26 -15.47 10.95 -8.29
CA ILE A 26 -15.68 10.72 -6.86
C ILE A 26 -16.89 9.79 -6.74
N THR A 27 -16.78 8.69 -6.02
CA THR A 27 -17.90 7.77 -5.78
C THR A 27 -18.70 8.21 -4.56
N LYS A 28 -20.00 7.93 -4.54
CA LYS A 28 -20.76 8.00 -3.29
C LYS A 28 -20.19 6.98 -2.29
N PRO A 29 -20.17 7.30 -0.99
CA PRO A 29 -19.76 6.35 0.03
C PRO A 29 -20.67 5.12 0.04
N ARG A 30 -20.10 3.96 0.35
CA ARG A 30 -20.85 2.70 0.47
C ARG A 30 -20.12 1.72 1.36
N GLU A 31 -20.86 0.76 1.90
CA GLU A 31 -20.25 -0.40 2.54
C GLU A 31 -19.71 -1.36 1.49
N THR A 32 -18.43 -1.72 1.59
CA THR A 32 -17.81 -2.78 0.78
C THR A 32 -16.68 -3.40 1.59
N HIS A 33 -16.50 -4.72 1.50
CA HIS A 33 -15.36 -5.42 2.13
C HIS A 33 -15.16 -5.11 3.63
N LEU A 34 -16.25 -4.92 4.39
CA LEU A 34 -16.24 -4.61 5.83
C LEU A 34 -15.79 -3.19 6.19
N ALA A 35 -15.64 -2.31 5.19
CA ALA A 35 -15.42 -0.89 5.35
C ALA A 35 -16.60 -0.10 4.80
N TYR A 36 -16.80 1.12 5.31
CA TYR A 36 -17.59 2.15 4.66
C TYR A 36 -16.62 3.13 4.01
N SER A 37 -16.66 3.26 2.69
CA SER A 37 -15.62 4.00 1.96
C SER A 37 -16.14 4.74 0.73
N LEU A 38 -15.36 5.75 0.32
CA LEU A 38 -15.48 6.44 -0.97
C LEU A 38 -14.16 6.31 -1.73
N TYR A 39 -14.24 6.38 -3.06
CA TYR A 39 -13.08 6.48 -3.93
C TYR A 39 -13.08 7.82 -4.67
N PHE A 40 -11.91 8.40 -4.85
CA PHE A 40 -11.73 9.54 -5.74
C PHE A 40 -10.45 9.41 -6.58
N LYS A 41 -10.44 10.06 -7.75
CA LYS A 41 -9.25 10.16 -8.59
C LYS A 41 -8.60 11.52 -8.41
N GLU A 42 -7.33 11.55 -8.03
CA GLU A 42 -6.57 12.80 -7.90
C GLU A 42 -5.93 13.22 -9.25
N PRO A 43 -5.49 14.49 -9.41
CA PRO A 43 -5.04 15.03 -10.70
C PRO A 43 -3.85 14.29 -11.34
N GLY A 44 -2.96 13.70 -10.55
CA GLY A 44 -1.84 12.86 -10.99
C GLY A 44 -2.27 11.50 -11.54
N GLY A 45 -3.56 11.15 -11.42
CA GLY A 45 -4.15 9.95 -11.99
C GLY A 45 -4.31 8.78 -11.02
N ASN A 46 -3.86 8.92 -9.78
CA ASN A 46 -4.02 7.88 -8.75
C ASN A 46 -5.46 7.84 -8.23
N TYR A 47 -5.87 6.64 -7.83
CA TYR A 47 -7.10 6.45 -7.07
C TYR A 47 -6.78 6.41 -5.58
N TRP A 48 -7.57 7.14 -4.82
CA TRP A 48 -7.53 7.15 -3.36
C TRP A 48 -8.85 6.61 -2.82
N GLU A 49 -8.75 5.92 -1.70
CA GLU A 49 -9.87 5.48 -0.88
C GLU A 49 -9.82 6.22 0.46
N ILE A 50 -10.96 6.75 0.90
CA ILE A 50 -11.14 7.19 2.29
C ILE A 50 -12.15 6.23 2.90
N GLU A 51 -11.76 5.59 4.00
CA GLU A 51 -12.54 4.53 4.62
C GLU A 51 -12.58 4.62 6.15
N CYS A 52 -13.57 3.96 6.72
CA CYS A 52 -13.54 3.46 8.09
C CYS A 52 -13.97 1.99 8.12
N TYR A 53 -13.28 1.16 8.90
CA TYR A 53 -13.69 -0.22 9.12
C TYR A 53 -14.91 -0.28 10.03
N LEU A 54 -15.85 -1.16 9.67
CA LEU A 54 -17.03 -1.43 10.48
C LEU A 54 -16.64 -2.30 11.69
N PRO A 55 -17.33 -2.18 12.84
CA PRO A 55 -16.93 -2.88 14.09
C PRO A 55 -16.75 -4.40 13.93
N GLN A 56 -17.53 -5.05 13.08
CA GLN A 56 -17.42 -6.49 12.77
C GLN A 56 -16.08 -6.89 12.10
N ALA A 57 -15.34 -5.95 11.53
CA ALA A 57 -14.04 -6.22 10.90
C ALA A 57 -12.94 -6.48 11.93
N PHE A 58 -13.01 -5.82 13.10
CA PHE A 58 -11.94 -5.83 14.09
C PHE A 58 -11.65 -7.21 14.68
N THR A 59 -12.62 -8.12 14.65
CA THR A 59 -12.47 -9.49 15.16
C THR A 59 -11.84 -10.44 14.15
N LEU A 60 -11.76 -10.06 12.87
CA LEU A 60 -11.31 -10.96 11.80
C LEU A 60 -9.79 -10.94 11.61
N ALA A 61 -9.17 -9.77 11.69
CA ALA A 61 -7.73 -9.63 11.57
C ALA A 61 -7.24 -8.29 12.13
N SER A 62 -5.99 -8.27 12.58
CA SER A 62 -5.37 -7.07 13.17
C SER A 62 -5.19 -5.90 12.20
N VAL A 63 -5.25 -6.15 10.89
CA VAL A 63 -5.17 -5.09 9.86
C VAL A 63 -6.41 -4.20 9.81
N TYR A 64 -7.51 -4.63 10.43
CA TYR A 64 -8.73 -3.82 10.50
C TYR A 64 -8.75 -2.93 11.75
N ALA A 65 -7.84 -3.14 12.70
CA ALA A 65 -7.71 -2.26 13.86
C ALA A 65 -7.11 -0.89 13.44
N PRO A 66 -7.30 0.18 14.23
CA PRO A 66 -6.62 1.45 13.97
C PRO A 66 -5.10 1.30 13.82
N HIS A 67 -4.53 1.91 12.78
CA HIS A 67 -3.08 1.88 12.51
C HIS A 67 -2.28 2.89 13.36
N TRP A 68 -2.97 3.63 14.22
CA TRP A 68 -2.44 4.66 15.10
C TRP A 68 -2.78 4.33 16.54
N LYS A 69 -1.92 4.75 17.48
CA LYS A 69 -2.18 4.64 18.92
C LYS A 69 -2.98 5.82 19.44
N ASN A 70 -2.62 7.02 18.98
CA ASN A 70 -3.25 8.28 19.39
C ASN A 70 -3.89 8.92 18.16
N PRO A 71 -5.23 9.03 18.11
CA PRO A 71 -5.88 9.70 17.00
C PRO A 71 -5.54 11.20 17.01
N TRP A 72 -5.41 11.78 15.82
CA TRP A 72 -5.36 13.22 15.67
C TRP A 72 -6.69 13.86 16.05
N PRO A 73 -6.67 15.04 16.70
CA PRO A 73 -7.87 15.76 17.05
C PRO A 73 -8.53 16.39 15.81
N GLU A 74 -9.85 16.59 15.88
CA GLU A 74 -10.65 17.17 14.77
C GLU A 74 -10.11 18.52 14.29
N ASN A 75 -9.64 19.36 15.21
CA ASN A 75 -9.12 20.69 14.90
C ASN A 75 -7.80 20.68 14.10
N ARG A 76 -7.11 19.54 13.97
CA ARG A 76 -5.91 19.43 13.11
C ARG A 76 -6.25 19.67 11.64
N PHE A 77 -7.47 19.34 11.24
CA PHE A 77 -7.96 19.50 9.88
C PHE A 77 -9.30 20.26 9.89
N ALA A 78 -9.26 21.43 10.56
CA ALA A 78 -10.41 22.32 10.66
C ALA A 78 -11.00 22.67 9.28
N ASP A 79 -12.31 22.87 9.25
CA ASP A 79 -13.11 23.25 8.07
C ASP A 79 -13.24 22.17 6.98
N LYS A 80 -12.64 20.99 7.16
CA LYS A 80 -12.75 19.86 6.22
C LYS A 80 -13.84 18.88 6.61
N GLY A 81 -14.16 18.82 7.90
CA GLY A 81 -15.18 17.92 8.44
C GLY A 81 -14.72 16.46 8.60
N TYR A 82 -13.44 16.15 8.36
CA TYR A 82 -12.86 14.83 8.58
C TYR A 82 -11.35 14.94 8.86
N VAL A 83 -10.78 13.96 9.55
CA VAL A 83 -9.34 13.91 9.83
C VAL A 83 -8.77 12.57 9.38
N PRO A 84 -7.97 12.54 8.30
CA PRO A 84 -7.21 11.34 7.92
C PRO A 84 -6.26 10.94 9.05
N GLN A 85 -6.49 9.78 9.64
CA GLN A 85 -5.73 9.32 10.81
C GLN A 85 -4.43 8.59 10.42
N GLY A 86 -4.40 7.97 9.24
CA GLY A 86 -3.22 7.29 8.71
C GLY A 86 -3.52 6.60 7.38
N LEU A 87 -2.47 6.09 6.73
CA LEU A 87 -2.60 5.19 5.60
C LEU A 87 -2.95 3.78 6.10
N THR A 88 -3.94 3.14 5.49
CA THR A 88 -4.38 1.79 5.84
C THR A 88 -3.75 0.74 4.94
N HIS A 89 -3.99 0.83 3.64
CA HIS A 89 -3.48 -0.13 2.66
C HIS A 89 -3.12 0.50 1.32
N GLY A 90 -2.42 -0.29 0.51
CA GLY A 90 -2.27 -0.10 -0.92
C GLY A 90 -2.93 -1.25 -1.68
N THR A 91 -3.25 -1.04 -2.95
CA THR A 91 -3.82 -2.10 -3.81
C THR A 91 -2.83 -2.45 -4.92
N LEU A 92 -2.62 -3.75 -5.11
CA LEU A 92 -1.93 -4.34 -6.25
C LEU A 92 -2.90 -5.16 -7.08
N GLU A 93 -2.59 -5.25 -8.35
CA GLU A 93 -3.29 -6.13 -9.28
C GLU A 93 -2.44 -7.37 -9.56
N CYS A 94 -3.08 -8.50 -9.85
CA CYS A 94 -2.39 -9.72 -10.27
C CYS A 94 -3.13 -10.45 -11.41
N ASN A 95 -2.39 -11.27 -12.14
CA ASN A 95 -2.88 -12.19 -13.16
C ASN A 95 -3.19 -13.57 -12.54
N ASP A 96 -2.28 -14.10 -11.72
CA ASP A 96 -2.41 -15.39 -11.06
C ASP A 96 -2.06 -15.28 -9.57
N LYS A 97 -3.09 -15.37 -8.74
CA LYS A 97 -2.99 -15.30 -7.28
C LYS A 97 -2.02 -16.29 -6.66
N ALA A 98 -1.95 -17.52 -7.18
CA ALA A 98 -1.08 -18.54 -6.60
C ALA A 98 0.39 -18.18 -6.84
N VAL A 99 0.70 -17.67 -8.03
CA VAL A 99 2.05 -17.20 -8.37
C VAL A 99 2.41 -15.95 -7.55
N THR A 100 1.51 -14.96 -7.46
CA THR A 100 1.72 -13.76 -6.64
C THR A 100 1.93 -14.12 -5.17
N GLU A 101 1.11 -15.03 -4.65
CA GLU A 101 1.19 -15.46 -3.25
C GLU A 101 2.55 -16.07 -2.93
N LEU A 102 3.02 -17.01 -3.76
CA LEU A 102 4.33 -17.63 -3.57
C LEU A 102 5.44 -16.58 -3.61
N PHE A 103 5.39 -15.65 -4.55
CA PHE A 103 6.39 -14.59 -4.67
C PHE A 103 6.40 -13.67 -3.45
N LEU A 104 5.24 -13.11 -3.07
CA LEU A 104 5.17 -12.18 -1.95
C LEU A 104 5.56 -12.84 -0.62
N ARG A 105 5.25 -14.12 -0.42
CA ARG A 105 5.63 -14.86 0.79
C ARG A 105 7.08 -15.28 0.82
N HIS A 106 7.53 -15.96 -0.22
CA HIS A 106 8.82 -16.66 -0.19
C HIS A 106 9.96 -15.83 -0.74
N VAL A 107 9.67 -14.82 -1.58
CA VAL A 107 10.69 -13.92 -2.13
C VAL A 107 10.73 -12.60 -1.38
N LEU A 108 9.57 -11.98 -1.09
CA LEU A 108 9.51 -10.70 -0.37
C LEU A 108 9.30 -10.82 1.14
N GLY A 109 9.06 -12.02 1.67
CA GLY A 109 8.92 -12.24 3.11
C GLY A 109 7.65 -11.68 3.74
N LEU A 110 6.62 -11.38 2.95
CA LEU A 110 5.32 -10.89 3.44
C LEU A 110 4.44 -12.03 3.95
N GLN A 111 3.52 -11.71 4.85
CA GLN A 111 2.60 -12.67 5.44
C GLN A 111 1.17 -12.47 4.93
N ILE A 112 0.47 -13.57 4.68
CA ILE A 112 -0.96 -13.53 4.39
C ILE A 112 -1.73 -13.15 5.64
N VAL A 113 -2.70 -12.27 5.46
CA VAL A 113 -3.68 -11.92 6.48
C VAL A 113 -5.00 -12.64 6.16
N PRO A 114 -5.66 -13.26 7.17
CA PRO A 114 -6.99 -13.81 6.98
C PRO A 114 -7.96 -12.75 6.42
N GLY A 115 -8.67 -13.10 5.36
CA GLY A 115 -9.55 -12.18 4.65
C GLY A 115 -10.54 -12.88 3.74
N LYS A 116 -11.42 -12.08 3.11
CA LYS A 116 -12.44 -12.59 2.20
C LYS A 116 -11.86 -12.76 0.78
N ARG A 117 -12.13 -13.92 0.17
CA ARG A 117 -11.91 -14.15 -1.27
C ARG A 117 -12.85 -13.22 -2.08
N PRO A 118 -12.49 -12.80 -3.31
CA PRO A 118 -11.41 -13.32 -4.16
C PRO A 118 -10.04 -12.65 -4.01
N VAL A 119 -9.90 -11.62 -3.17
CA VAL A 119 -8.63 -10.89 -2.97
C VAL A 119 -7.72 -11.58 -1.94
N ILE A 120 -6.45 -11.20 -1.91
CA ILE A 120 -5.48 -11.66 -0.89
C ILE A 120 -4.87 -10.45 -0.20
N TYR A 121 -4.69 -10.55 1.11
CA TYR A 121 -4.14 -9.49 1.95
C TYR A 121 -2.73 -9.87 2.39
N PHE A 122 -1.74 -9.00 2.16
CA PHE A 122 -0.35 -9.21 2.55
C PHE A 122 0.14 -8.11 3.48
N LYS A 123 0.90 -8.46 4.51
CA LYS A 123 1.54 -7.47 5.39
C LYS A 123 2.97 -7.85 5.75
N HIS A 124 3.75 -6.85 6.12
CA HIS A 124 4.95 -7.09 6.92
C HIS A 124 4.52 -7.29 8.40
N PRO A 125 5.05 -8.29 9.13
CA PRO A 125 4.60 -8.58 10.50
C PRO A 125 4.82 -7.41 11.48
N ALA A 126 5.83 -6.57 11.23
CA ALA A 126 6.18 -5.46 12.11
C ALA A 126 5.36 -4.18 11.88
N THR A 127 4.49 -4.12 10.86
CA THR A 127 3.70 -2.92 10.55
C THR A 127 2.21 -3.23 10.50
N PRO A 128 1.34 -2.26 10.82
CA PRO A 128 -0.11 -2.46 10.68
C PRO A 128 -0.55 -2.32 9.20
N TRP A 129 0.12 -1.47 8.43
CA TRP A 129 -0.13 -1.25 7.00
C TRP A 129 0.06 -2.52 6.16
N TYR A 130 -0.77 -2.67 5.13
CA TYR A 130 -0.86 -3.90 4.32
C TYR A 130 -1.16 -3.61 2.84
N VAL A 131 -1.03 -4.63 1.99
CA VAL A 131 -1.34 -4.59 0.55
C VAL A 131 -2.48 -5.55 0.25
N VAL A 132 -3.46 -5.09 -0.51
CA VAL A 132 -4.53 -5.92 -1.07
C VAL A 132 -4.17 -6.29 -2.51
N VAL A 133 -4.12 -7.57 -2.82
CA VAL A 133 -3.87 -8.10 -4.15
C VAL A 133 -5.18 -8.53 -4.79
N VAL A 134 -5.53 -7.89 -5.90
CA VAL A 134 -6.79 -8.07 -6.63
C VAL A 134 -6.53 -8.76 -7.97
N PRO A 135 -7.10 -9.95 -8.23
CA PRO A 135 -7.01 -10.56 -9.54
C PRO A 135 -7.88 -9.82 -10.56
N VAL A 136 -7.28 -9.44 -11.70
CA VAL A 136 -7.93 -8.67 -12.76
C VAL A 136 -7.48 -9.18 -14.13
N LYS A 137 -8.40 -9.20 -15.10
CA LYS A 137 -8.15 -9.79 -16.43
C LYS A 137 -7.43 -8.84 -17.39
N ASN A 138 -7.74 -7.54 -17.33
CA ASN A 138 -7.23 -6.53 -18.24
C ASN A 138 -6.46 -5.48 -17.45
N ARG A 139 -5.15 -5.67 -17.36
CA ARG A 139 -4.27 -4.85 -16.52
C ARG A 139 -3.56 -3.79 -17.33
N ARG A 140 -3.37 -2.64 -16.70
CA ARG A 140 -2.40 -1.65 -17.15
C ARG A 140 -1.16 -1.77 -16.28
N TYR A 141 -0.04 -2.19 -16.87
CA TYR A 141 1.23 -2.21 -16.16
C TYR A 141 1.68 -0.79 -15.83
N LEU A 142 2.04 -0.57 -14.57
CA LEU A 142 2.61 0.69 -14.09
C LEU A 142 4.13 0.64 -14.23
N ASN A 143 4.76 1.81 -14.21
CA ASN A 143 6.22 1.91 -14.20
C ASN A 143 6.74 1.97 -12.75
N SER A 144 8.06 1.95 -12.60
CA SER A 144 8.75 1.94 -11.30
C SER A 144 8.48 3.14 -10.40
N ASN A 145 7.85 4.22 -10.89
CA ASN A 145 7.40 5.30 -10.01
C ASN A 145 6.18 4.88 -9.16
N SER A 146 5.42 3.89 -9.62
CA SER A 146 4.32 3.28 -8.85
C SER A 146 4.83 1.99 -8.21
N ARG A 147 5.37 2.13 -7.00
CA ARG A 147 6.04 1.04 -6.30
C ARG A 147 5.71 1.01 -4.82
N PHE A 148 5.96 -0.13 -4.20
CA PHE A 148 6.05 -0.28 -2.76
C PHE A 148 7.50 -0.42 -2.33
N THR A 149 7.82 0.01 -1.12
CA THR A 149 9.21 -0.01 -0.61
C THR A 149 9.32 -0.96 0.57
N LEU A 150 10.31 -1.85 0.51
CA LEU A 150 10.72 -2.70 1.61
C LEU A 150 12.10 -2.27 2.09
N GLU A 151 12.21 -2.08 3.41
CA GLU A 151 13.45 -1.67 4.06
C GLU A 151 14.13 -2.88 4.70
N LEU A 152 15.40 -3.10 4.35
CA LEU A 152 16.26 -4.10 4.94
C LEU A 152 17.08 -3.48 6.09
N GLY A 153 17.61 -4.35 6.96
CA GLY A 153 18.30 -3.93 8.18
C GLY A 153 19.63 -3.22 7.98
N SER A 154 20.25 -3.28 6.80
CA SER A 154 21.51 -2.59 6.52
C SER A 154 21.78 -2.42 5.02
N PRO A 155 22.65 -1.47 4.63
CA PRO A 155 23.13 -1.36 3.25
C PRO A 155 23.73 -2.66 2.70
N ASP A 156 24.54 -3.37 3.49
CA ASP A 156 25.13 -4.66 3.11
C ASP A 156 24.08 -5.74 2.82
N ALA A 157 22.94 -5.71 3.53
CA ALA A 157 21.82 -6.60 3.25
C ALA A 157 21.18 -6.30 1.87
N VAL A 158 21.09 -5.02 1.48
CA VAL A 158 20.61 -4.60 0.16
C VAL A 158 21.57 -5.05 -0.94
N ASP A 159 22.88 -4.88 -0.74
CA ASP A 159 23.92 -5.39 -1.63
C ASP A 159 23.83 -6.90 -1.84
N LYS A 160 23.71 -7.65 -0.73
CA LYS A 160 23.57 -9.11 -0.78
C LYS A 160 22.30 -9.53 -1.49
N ALA A 161 21.17 -8.87 -1.22
CA ALA A 161 19.91 -9.13 -1.88
C ALA A 161 20.01 -8.87 -3.40
N HIS A 162 20.59 -7.74 -3.81
CA HIS A 162 20.78 -7.40 -5.22
C HIS A 162 21.63 -8.45 -5.95
N ARG A 163 22.77 -8.87 -5.37
CA ARG A 163 23.61 -9.93 -5.95
C ARG A 163 22.86 -11.26 -6.08
N ASN A 164 22.06 -11.62 -5.08
CA ASN A 164 21.26 -12.84 -5.12
C ASN A 164 20.20 -12.78 -6.23
N PHE A 165 19.51 -11.65 -6.38
CA PHE A 165 18.55 -11.44 -7.46
C PHE A 165 19.21 -11.38 -8.84
N ALA A 166 20.40 -10.79 -8.96
CA ALA A 166 21.15 -10.79 -10.22
C ALA A 166 21.53 -12.22 -10.65
N LYS A 167 21.83 -13.09 -9.69
CA LYS A 167 22.21 -14.49 -9.94
C LYS A 167 21.00 -15.38 -10.25
N ALA A 168 19.91 -15.29 -9.48
CA ALA A 168 18.82 -16.26 -9.50
C ALA A 168 17.41 -15.64 -9.61
N GLY A 169 17.30 -14.31 -9.75
CA GLY A 169 16.03 -13.59 -9.69
C GLY A 169 15.00 -14.08 -10.72
N LYS A 170 15.45 -14.35 -11.95
CA LYS A 170 14.56 -14.87 -13.02
C LYS A 170 13.95 -16.22 -12.66
N GLU A 171 14.70 -17.10 -12.01
CA GLU A 171 14.24 -18.44 -11.61
C GLU A 171 13.17 -18.40 -10.52
N ILE A 172 13.20 -17.35 -9.69
CA ILE A 172 12.25 -17.13 -8.60
C ILE A 172 11.16 -16.10 -8.94
N GLY A 173 11.03 -15.72 -10.22
CA GLY A 173 9.92 -14.91 -10.72
C GLY A 173 10.14 -13.39 -10.75
N VAL A 174 11.35 -12.89 -10.51
CA VAL A 174 11.68 -11.48 -10.76
C VAL A 174 11.68 -11.25 -12.27
N THR A 175 10.82 -10.36 -12.75
CA THR A 175 10.67 -10.07 -14.18
C THR A 175 11.64 -9.02 -14.67
N GLU A 176 11.90 -7.98 -13.88
CA GLU A 176 12.88 -6.93 -14.15
C GLU A 176 13.68 -6.64 -12.88
N LEU A 177 14.98 -6.45 -13.01
CA LEU A 177 15.89 -6.07 -11.91
C LEU A 177 16.63 -4.80 -12.31
N GLY A 178 16.45 -3.74 -11.55
CA GLY A 178 17.15 -2.47 -11.74
C GLY A 178 18.58 -2.50 -11.22
N GLU A 179 19.36 -1.50 -11.64
CA GLU A 179 20.70 -1.26 -11.11
C GLU A 179 20.68 -0.97 -9.61
N LEU A 180 21.74 -1.39 -8.92
CA LEU A 180 22.00 -0.98 -7.55
C LEU A 180 22.46 0.47 -7.53
N LYS A 181 21.67 1.34 -6.91
CA LYS A 181 21.96 2.77 -6.79
C LYS A 181 22.52 3.09 -5.42
N ARG A 182 23.51 3.98 -5.39
CA ARG A 182 24.09 4.54 -4.17
C ARG A 182 24.04 6.06 -4.23
N ALA A 183 23.49 6.67 -3.20
CA ALA A 183 23.42 8.13 -3.06
C ALA A 183 23.74 8.50 -1.61
N GLY A 184 25.00 8.85 -1.36
CA GLY A 184 25.51 9.02 0.01
C GLY A 184 25.39 7.71 0.79
N ALA A 185 24.73 7.76 1.95
CA ALA A 185 24.50 6.60 2.80
C ALA A 185 23.25 5.78 2.42
N ASN A 186 22.49 6.20 1.40
CA ASN A 186 21.34 5.46 0.89
C ASN A 186 21.78 4.46 -0.18
N VAL A 187 21.29 3.23 -0.08
CA VAL A 187 21.43 2.20 -1.12
C VAL A 187 20.05 1.62 -1.44
N SER A 188 19.72 1.54 -2.72
CA SER A 188 18.48 0.91 -3.15
C SER A 188 18.56 0.33 -4.56
N PHE A 189 17.64 -0.56 -4.86
CA PHE A 189 17.38 -1.03 -6.23
C PHE A 189 15.89 -1.30 -6.41
N PHE A 190 15.46 -1.34 -7.67
CA PHE A 190 14.09 -1.74 -8.02
C PHE A 190 14.06 -3.17 -8.53
N LEU A 191 12.95 -3.86 -8.30
CA LEU A 191 12.63 -5.12 -8.94
C LEU A 191 11.13 -5.15 -9.28
N SER A 192 10.75 -5.89 -10.32
CA SER A 192 9.35 -6.18 -10.60
C SER A 192 9.01 -7.65 -10.35
N ASP A 193 7.84 -7.87 -9.76
CA ASP A 193 7.33 -9.20 -9.44
C ASP A 193 6.79 -9.94 -10.70
N PRO A 194 6.28 -11.19 -10.59
CA PRO A 194 5.72 -11.92 -11.73
C PRO A 194 4.56 -11.21 -12.42
N ASP A 195 3.89 -10.32 -11.69
CA ASP A 195 2.75 -9.51 -12.13
C ASP A 195 3.16 -8.13 -12.64
N ARG A 196 4.47 -7.88 -12.75
CA ARG A 196 5.08 -6.61 -13.15
C ARG A 196 4.68 -5.42 -12.27
N ASN A 197 4.34 -5.67 -11.00
CA ASN A 197 4.28 -4.62 -10.00
C ASN A 197 5.70 -4.32 -9.50
N TRP A 198 5.96 -3.06 -9.15
CA TRP A 198 7.29 -2.60 -8.79
C TRP A 198 7.51 -2.52 -7.29
N TRP A 199 8.71 -2.92 -6.89
CA TRP A 199 9.18 -2.91 -5.51
C TRP A 199 10.53 -2.20 -5.45
N GLU A 200 10.73 -1.35 -4.44
CA GLU A 200 12.04 -0.83 -4.05
C GLU A 200 12.55 -1.57 -2.84
N ILE A 201 13.77 -2.06 -2.92
CA ILE A 201 14.49 -2.63 -1.79
C ILE A 201 15.54 -1.61 -1.38
N THR A 202 15.51 -1.20 -0.13
CA THR A 202 16.38 -0.14 0.38
C THR A 202 16.83 -0.42 1.81
N ALA A 203 17.76 0.37 2.32
CA ALA A 203 18.06 0.46 3.74
C ALA A 203 18.26 1.93 4.09
N LYS A 204 17.80 2.34 5.27
CA LYS A 204 18.19 3.62 5.83
C LYS A 204 19.66 3.56 6.25
N ALA A 205 20.39 4.64 6.03
CA ALA A 205 21.64 4.87 6.72
C ALA A 205 21.43 4.70 8.23
N SER A 206 22.35 4.05 8.93
CA SER A 206 22.33 4.09 10.39
C SER A 206 22.31 5.55 10.82
N ARG A 207 21.28 5.95 11.57
CA ARG A 207 21.34 7.22 12.27
C ARG A 207 22.37 7.00 13.36
N ASP A 208 23.58 7.49 13.17
CA ASP A 208 24.44 7.75 14.32
C ASP A 208 23.63 8.64 15.27
N ALA A 209 23.49 8.18 16.51
CA ALA A 209 22.73 8.86 17.53
C ALA A 209 23.24 10.31 17.67
N HIS A 210 22.34 11.27 17.49
CA HIS A 210 22.50 12.65 17.92
C HIS A 210 21.41 12.94 18.95
#